data_AF-A0A1S2GWS4-F1
#
_entry.id   AF-A0A1S2GWS4-F1
#
_cell.length_a   1.000
_cell.length_b   1.000
_cell.length_c   1.000
_cell.angle_alpha   90.00
_cell.angle_beta   90.00
_cell.angle_gamma   90.00
#
_symmetry.space_group_name_H-M   'P 1'
#
loop_
_entity.id
_entity.type
_entity.pdbx_description
1 polymer ?
#
loop_
_entity_poly.entity_id
_entity_poly.type
_entity_poly.pdbx_seq_one_letter_code
_entity_poly.pdbx_strand_id
1 'polypeptide(L)'
;MTSKALDTAEKCVQRADAFVLTGQSLHDVGDEWAVVCYFYASYHLMRAAFIGDTIFDSVARLSAVDSRFTLADRFVAMHRGRKGDRERKPGVNDIVSKLYPQISFEYLELHQWSVNVRYNEGLEPSASIADAKLYYERIRSAFDAGTLKAK
;
A
#
# COMPACT_ATOMS: atom_id res chain seq x y z
N MET A 1 23.48 6.63 -10.61
CA MET A 1 22.58 7.28 -9.63
C MET A 1 21.87 6.19 -8.86
N THR A 2 22.34 5.86 -7.66
CA THR A 2 21.62 4.97 -6.75
C THR A 2 20.38 5.73 -6.29
N SER A 3 19.22 5.36 -6.83
CA SER A 3 17.92 5.72 -6.23
C SER A 3 18.03 5.43 -4.73
N LYS A 4 18.07 6.47 -3.89
CA LYS A 4 18.08 6.30 -2.43
C LYS A 4 16.81 5.54 -2.12
N ALA A 5 16.94 4.24 -1.87
CA ALA A 5 15.81 3.38 -1.56
C ALA A 5 15.00 4.05 -0.44
N LEU A 6 13.69 4.05 -0.59
CA LEU A 6 12.78 4.36 0.50
C LEU A 6 12.90 3.21 1.50
N ASP A 7 13.91 3.31 2.37
CA ASP A 7 14.44 2.30 3.28
C ASP A 7 14.08 2.56 4.74
N THR A 8 13.46 3.70 5.03
CA THR A 8 13.05 4.11 6.38
C THR A 8 11.57 4.44 6.40
N ALA A 9 10.93 4.18 7.54
CA ALA A 9 9.52 4.49 7.75
C ALA A 9 9.25 6.00 7.56
N GLU A 10 10.15 6.87 8.06
CA GLU A 10 10.02 8.33 7.92
C GLU A 10 9.98 8.78 6.46
N LYS A 11 10.90 8.29 5.60
CA LYS A 11 10.88 8.63 4.17
C LYS A 11 9.60 8.14 3.48
N CYS A 12 9.07 7.00 3.92
CA CYS A 12 7.79 6.50 3.43
C CYS A 12 6.64 7.45 3.83
N VAL A 13 6.58 7.89 5.09
CA VAL A 13 5.57 8.87 5.55
C VAL A 13 5.67 10.18 4.78
N GLN A 14 6.88 10.75 4.62
CA GLN A 14 7.10 11.96 3.83
C GLN A 14 6.62 11.82 2.38
N ARG A 15 6.77 10.63 1.77
CA ARG A 15 6.21 10.38 0.44
C ARG A 15 4.71 10.23 0.45
N ALA A 16 4.12 9.60 1.47
CA ALA A 16 2.69 9.56 1.61
C ALA A 16 2.10 10.97 1.66
N ASP A 17 2.66 11.85 2.50
CA ASP A 17 2.21 13.24 2.64
C ASP A 17 2.29 14.02 1.32
N ALA A 18 3.38 13.85 0.55
CA ALA A 18 3.52 14.49 -0.75
C ALA A 18 2.44 14.05 -1.75
N PHE A 19 2.12 12.75 -1.80
CA PHE A 19 1.05 12.24 -2.66
C PHE A 19 -0.32 12.75 -2.23
N VAL A 20 -0.57 12.90 -0.92
CA VAL A 20 -1.85 13.40 -0.41
C VAL A 20 -2.08 14.85 -0.81
N LEU A 21 -1.05 15.70 -0.73
CA LEU A 21 -1.15 17.09 -1.19
C LEU A 21 -1.50 17.16 -2.68
N THR A 22 -0.84 16.37 -3.52
CA THR A 22 -1.19 16.29 -4.95
C THR A 22 -2.59 15.72 -5.16
N GLY A 23 -2.96 14.69 -4.42
CA GLY A 23 -4.29 14.06 -4.52
C GLY A 23 -5.42 14.98 -4.09
N GLN A 24 -5.21 15.86 -3.11
CA GLN A 24 -6.17 16.89 -2.71
C GLN A 24 -6.38 17.91 -3.82
N SER A 25 -5.30 18.46 -4.39
CA SER A 25 -5.41 19.42 -5.50
C SER A 25 -6.14 18.85 -6.72
N LEU A 26 -5.93 17.57 -7.03
CA LEU A 26 -6.61 16.87 -8.12
C LEU A 26 -8.08 16.57 -7.77
N HIS A 27 -8.37 16.21 -6.52
CA HIS A 27 -9.74 16.00 -6.04
C HIS A 27 -10.57 17.28 -6.20
N ASP A 28 -10.03 18.43 -5.81
CA ASP A 28 -10.75 19.71 -5.82
C ASP A 28 -11.20 20.14 -7.23
N VAL A 29 -10.52 19.65 -8.27
CA VAL A 29 -10.88 19.89 -9.69
C VAL A 29 -11.61 18.70 -10.34
N GLY A 30 -11.91 17.65 -9.57
CA GLY A 30 -12.61 16.47 -10.06
C GLY A 30 -11.78 15.55 -10.96
N ASP A 31 -10.46 15.60 -10.86
CA ASP A 31 -9.55 14.77 -11.67
C ASP A 31 -9.37 13.38 -11.03
N GLU A 32 -9.67 12.33 -11.79
CA GLU A 32 -9.55 10.92 -11.37
C GLU A 32 -8.11 10.51 -11.00
N TRP A 33 -7.09 11.25 -11.45
CA TRP A 33 -5.70 11.05 -11.00
C TRP A 33 -5.52 11.27 -9.50
N ALA A 34 -6.47 11.92 -8.82
CA ALA A 34 -6.54 11.96 -7.36
C ALA A 34 -6.53 10.54 -6.76
N VAL A 35 -7.20 9.57 -7.38
CA VAL A 35 -7.26 8.17 -6.91
C VAL A 35 -5.90 7.51 -6.97
N VAL A 36 -5.12 7.77 -8.02
CA VAL A 36 -3.73 7.28 -8.15
C VAL A 36 -2.88 7.83 -7.01
N CYS A 37 -3.06 9.12 -6.68
CA CYS A 37 -2.36 9.75 -5.57
C CYS A 37 -2.74 9.15 -4.20
N TYR A 38 -4.04 8.96 -3.93
CA TYR A 38 -4.51 8.34 -2.69
C TYR A 38 -4.02 6.88 -2.54
N PHE A 39 -3.95 6.13 -3.65
CA PHE A 39 -3.35 4.81 -3.64
C PHE A 39 -1.85 4.87 -3.29
N TYR A 40 -1.07 5.72 -3.95
CA TYR A 40 0.38 5.81 -3.68
C TYR A 40 0.68 6.32 -2.26
N ALA A 41 -0.16 7.19 -1.73
CA ALA A 41 -0.09 7.58 -0.33
C ALA A 41 -0.27 6.36 0.60
N SER A 42 -1.33 5.59 0.37
CA SER A 42 -1.63 4.37 1.13
C SER A 42 -0.53 3.32 1.01
N TYR A 43 0.02 3.11 -0.18
CA TYR A 43 1.16 2.24 -0.44
C TYR A 43 2.37 2.62 0.39
N HIS A 44 2.68 3.91 0.48
CA HIS A 44 3.80 4.37 1.28
C HIS A 44 3.56 4.21 2.79
N LEU A 45 2.34 4.45 3.28
CA LEU A 45 1.99 4.18 4.68
C LEU A 45 2.09 2.70 5.03
N MET A 46 1.62 1.79 4.17
CA MET A 46 1.79 0.36 4.39
C MET A 46 3.27 -0.05 4.43
N ARG A 47 4.11 0.51 3.56
CA ARG A 47 5.57 0.26 3.61
C ARG A 47 6.19 0.80 4.90
N ALA A 48 5.76 1.96 5.39
CA ALA A 48 6.21 2.46 6.68
C ALA A 48 5.80 1.52 7.83
N ALA A 49 4.58 0.99 7.80
CA ALA A 49 4.09 0.02 8.78
C ALA A 49 4.93 -1.27 8.75
N PHE A 50 5.22 -1.82 7.57
CA PHE A 50 6.02 -3.04 7.44
C PHE A 50 7.40 -2.89 8.08
N ILE A 51 8.07 -1.76 7.82
CA ILE A 51 9.41 -1.47 8.36
C ILE A 51 9.41 -1.52 9.90
N GLY A 52 8.35 -1.04 10.55
CA GLY A 52 8.22 -1.02 12.01
C GLY A 52 7.55 -2.24 12.63
N ASP A 53 7.03 -3.18 11.85
CA ASP A 53 6.23 -4.30 12.37
C ASP A 53 7.11 -5.48 12.82
N THR A 54 7.00 -5.81 14.11
CA THR A 54 7.73 -6.91 14.75
C THR A 54 7.40 -8.30 14.20
N ILE A 55 6.33 -8.47 13.42
CA ILE A 55 6.07 -9.77 12.78
C ILE A 55 7.23 -10.17 11.86
N PHE A 56 7.87 -9.18 11.20
CA PHE A 56 9.02 -9.39 10.33
C PHE A 56 10.33 -9.63 11.08
N ASP A 57 10.30 -9.81 12.41
CA ASP A 57 11.45 -10.26 13.22
C ASP A 57 11.43 -11.79 13.44
N SER A 58 10.37 -12.49 13.03
CA SER A 58 10.20 -13.93 13.30
C SER A 58 9.77 -14.72 12.07
N VAL A 59 10.68 -15.57 11.56
CA VAL A 59 10.40 -16.48 10.44
C VAL A 59 9.25 -17.42 10.79
N ALA A 60 9.21 -17.92 12.04
CA ALA A 60 8.16 -18.83 12.49
C ALA A 60 6.77 -18.18 12.49
N ARG A 61 6.66 -16.90 12.87
CA ARG A 61 5.37 -16.17 12.83
C ARG A 61 4.93 -15.89 11.39
N LEU A 62 5.86 -15.49 10.52
CA LEU A 62 5.57 -15.26 9.10
C LEU A 62 5.15 -16.54 8.38
N SER A 63 5.88 -17.64 8.57
CA SER A 63 5.61 -18.92 7.90
C SER A 63 4.31 -19.57 8.38
N ALA A 64 3.84 -19.26 9.59
CA ALA A 64 2.53 -19.65 10.08
C ALA A 64 1.38 -18.98 9.30
N VAL A 65 1.61 -17.81 8.69
CA VAL A 65 0.64 -17.14 7.83
C VAL A 65 0.79 -17.57 6.37
N ASP A 66 2.01 -17.52 5.83
CA ASP A 66 2.31 -17.96 4.48
C ASP A 66 3.77 -18.42 4.42
N SER A 67 4.02 -19.66 4.00
CA SER A 67 5.36 -20.27 3.97
C SER A 67 6.34 -19.54 3.03
N ARG A 68 5.84 -18.67 2.15
CA ARG A 68 6.65 -17.87 1.23
C ARG A 68 7.14 -16.56 1.85
N PHE A 69 6.60 -16.15 2.99
CA PHE A 69 7.00 -14.91 3.66
C PHE A 69 8.36 -15.05 4.33
N THR A 70 9.16 -14.01 4.18
CA THR A 70 10.53 -13.89 4.68
C THR A 70 10.71 -12.57 5.42
N LEU A 71 11.73 -12.49 6.28
CA LEU A 71 12.03 -11.24 7.00
C LEU A 71 12.34 -10.07 6.04
N ALA A 72 12.86 -10.37 4.84
CA ALA A 72 13.19 -9.37 3.82
C ALA A 72 11.95 -8.73 3.18
N ASP A 73 10.78 -9.38 3.26
CA ASP A 73 9.53 -8.83 2.73
C ASP A 73 9.10 -7.54 3.45
N ARG A 74 9.70 -7.25 4.63
CA ARG A 74 9.68 -5.94 5.30
C ARG A 74 9.95 -4.77 4.35
N PHE A 75 10.84 -4.97 3.37
CA PHE A 75 11.30 -3.93 2.47
C PHE A 75 10.74 -4.06 1.05
N VAL A 76 9.76 -4.95 0.82
CA VAL A 76 9.20 -5.17 -0.52
C VAL A 76 8.67 -3.85 -1.12
N ALA A 77 8.89 -3.67 -2.41
CA ALA A 77 8.49 -2.47 -3.15
C ALA A 77 7.65 -2.78 -4.39
N MET A 78 7.40 -4.05 -4.68
CA MET A 78 6.55 -4.45 -5.81
C MET A 78 5.10 -4.57 -5.33
N HIS A 79 4.14 -4.00 -6.06
CA HIS A 79 2.72 -4.07 -5.69
C HIS A 79 2.20 -5.51 -5.73
N ARG A 80 2.51 -6.26 -6.79
CA ARG A 80 2.15 -7.69 -6.95
C ARG A 80 3.39 -8.55 -7.13
N GLY A 81 3.33 -9.78 -6.65
CA GLY A 81 4.38 -10.76 -6.87
C GLY A 81 4.64 -11.05 -8.35
N ARG A 82 5.92 -11.09 -8.75
CA ARG A 82 6.33 -11.50 -10.11
C ARG A 82 6.41 -13.03 -10.20
N LYS A 83 5.86 -13.59 -11.27
CA LYS A 83 6.03 -15.01 -11.62
C LYS A 83 7.42 -15.15 -12.27
N GLY A 84 8.41 -15.56 -11.49
CA GLY A 84 9.73 -15.98 -11.97
C GLY A 84 9.86 -17.50 -11.92
N ASP A 85 10.91 -18.04 -12.55
CA ASP A 85 11.03 -19.45 -12.97
C ASP A 85 10.91 -20.55 -11.90
N ARG A 86 10.82 -20.25 -10.60
CA ARG A 86 10.62 -21.32 -9.59
C ARG A 86 9.65 -21.02 -8.44
N GLU A 87 9.28 -19.77 -8.15
CA GLU A 87 8.23 -19.46 -7.17
C GLU A 87 7.86 -17.96 -7.22
N ARG A 88 6.57 -17.63 -7.12
CA ARG A 88 6.08 -16.24 -7.08
C ARG A 88 6.44 -15.62 -5.73
N LYS A 89 7.38 -14.68 -5.70
CA LYS A 89 7.68 -13.87 -4.51
C LYS A 89 6.48 -12.98 -4.15
N PRO A 90 6.14 -12.81 -2.87
CA PRO A 90 5.08 -11.90 -2.43
C PRO A 90 5.32 -10.44 -2.87
N GLY A 91 4.26 -9.72 -3.20
CA GLY A 91 4.25 -8.25 -3.28
C GLY A 91 3.55 -7.61 -2.09
N VAL A 92 3.52 -6.27 -2.06
CA VAL A 92 2.81 -5.52 -1.01
C VAL A 92 1.35 -5.95 -0.91
N ASN A 93 0.64 -6.15 -2.02
CA ASN A 93 -0.77 -6.57 -2.00
C ASN A 93 -0.94 -7.95 -1.35
N ASP A 94 0.00 -8.88 -1.59
CA ASP A 94 -0.03 -10.21 -0.99
C ASP A 94 0.15 -10.09 0.54
N ILE A 95 1.10 -9.27 1.00
CA ILE A 95 1.36 -9.00 2.42
C ILE A 95 0.15 -8.33 3.08
N VAL A 96 -0.38 -7.25 2.50
CA VAL A 96 -1.54 -6.53 3.03
C VAL A 96 -2.73 -7.48 3.19
N SER A 97 -3.04 -8.28 2.17
CA SER A 97 -4.18 -9.19 2.19
C SER A 97 -4.11 -10.26 3.28
N LYS A 98 -2.90 -10.68 3.67
CA LYS A 98 -2.67 -11.77 4.62
C LYS A 98 -2.41 -11.30 6.04
N LEU A 99 -1.64 -10.22 6.20
CA LEU A 99 -1.18 -9.74 7.49
C LEU A 99 -2.03 -8.60 8.04
N TYR A 100 -2.63 -7.77 7.19
CA TYR A 100 -3.32 -6.55 7.58
C TYR A 100 -4.81 -6.55 7.20
N PRO A 101 -5.61 -7.53 7.67
CA PRO A 101 -7.01 -7.67 7.25
C PRO A 101 -7.91 -6.49 7.65
N GLN A 102 -7.49 -5.66 8.60
CA GLN A 102 -8.25 -4.48 9.04
C GLN A 102 -8.34 -3.36 8.00
N ILE A 103 -7.44 -3.34 7.00
CA ILE A 103 -7.43 -2.35 5.92
C ILE A 103 -7.31 -2.99 4.53
N SER A 104 -7.36 -4.32 4.45
CA SER A 104 -7.02 -5.04 3.23
C SER A 104 -7.98 -4.72 2.10
N PHE A 105 -9.27 -4.58 2.43
CA PHE A 105 -10.29 -4.17 1.48
C PHE A 105 -10.00 -2.78 0.90
N GLU A 106 -9.90 -1.75 1.74
CA GLU A 106 -9.64 -0.37 1.31
C GLU A 106 -8.36 -0.27 0.46
N TYR A 107 -7.30 -0.92 0.90
CA TYR A 107 -6.01 -0.88 0.20
C TYR A 107 -6.07 -1.56 -1.17
N LEU A 108 -6.72 -2.74 -1.27
CA LEU A 108 -6.78 -3.49 -2.52
C LEU A 108 -7.72 -2.83 -3.53
N GLU A 109 -8.83 -2.25 -3.07
CA GLU A 109 -9.73 -1.43 -3.91
C GLU A 109 -9.00 -0.21 -4.47
N LEU A 110 -8.31 0.55 -3.62
CA LEU A 110 -7.47 1.67 -4.07
C LEU A 110 -6.44 1.25 -5.11
N HIS A 111 -5.76 0.11 -4.90
CA HIS A 111 -4.83 -0.41 -5.89
C HIS A 111 -5.53 -0.71 -7.22
N GLN A 112 -6.68 -1.36 -7.20
CA GLN A 112 -7.45 -1.69 -8.40
C GLN A 112 -7.88 -0.42 -9.15
N TRP A 113 -8.49 0.55 -8.46
CA TRP A 113 -8.90 1.81 -9.08
C TRP A 113 -7.71 2.60 -9.64
N SER A 114 -6.56 2.59 -8.95
CA SER A 114 -5.33 3.22 -9.47
C SER A 114 -4.81 2.57 -10.75
N VAL A 115 -5.03 1.26 -10.93
CA VAL A 115 -4.65 0.53 -12.14
C VAL A 115 -5.58 0.93 -13.28
N ASN A 116 -6.87 1.04 -12.99
CA ASN A 116 -7.87 1.42 -13.99
C ASN A 116 -7.64 2.83 -14.54
N VAL A 117 -7.43 3.82 -13.66
CA VAL A 117 -7.12 5.19 -14.08
C VAL A 117 -5.86 5.27 -14.93
N ARG A 118 -4.83 4.46 -14.63
CA ARG A 118 -3.54 4.53 -15.33
C ARG A 118 -3.50 3.80 -16.67
N TYR A 119 -4.25 2.72 -16.80
CA TYR A 119 -4.05 1.76 -17.90
C TYR A 119 -5.32 1.38 -18.65
N ASN A 120 -6.49 1.76 -18.15
CA ASN A 120 -7.79 1.46 -18.75
C ASN A 120 -8.53 2.77 -19.10
N GLU A 121 -9.87 2.75 -19.06
CA GLU A 121 -10.74 3.85 -19.49
C GLU A 121 -11.07 4.87 -18.39
N GLY A 122 -10.29 4.90 -17.30
CA GLY A 122 -10.53 5.78 -16.15
C GLY A 122 -11.15 5.06 -14.94
N LEU A 123 -11.86 5.79 -14.08
CA LEU A 123 -12.56 5.22 -12.93
C LEU A 123 -13.73 4.30 -13.36
N GLU A 124 -13.81 3.14 -12.71
CA GLU A 124 -14.96 2.25 -12.89
C GLU A 124 -16.24 2.86 -12.30
N PRO A 125 -17.45 2.50 -12.79
CA PRO A 125 -18.71 3.08 -12.32
C PRO A 125 -18.97 2.93 -10.81
N SER A 126 -18.38 1.92 -10.16
CA SER A 126 -18.47 1.68 -8.72
C SER A 126 -17.44 2.45 -7.89
N ALA A 127 -16.52 3.19 -8.54
CA ALA A 127 -15.46 3.93 -7.88
C ALA A 127 -15.73 5.44 -7.92
N SER A 128 -15.37 6.15 -6.86
CA SER A 128 -15.43 7.60 -6.83
C SER A 128 -14.18 8.20 -6.18
N ILE A 129 -13.86 9.44 -6.56
CA ILE A 129 -12.75 10.21 -5.96
C ILE A 129 -13.00 10.40 -4.44
N ALA A 130 -14.27 10.56 -4.04
CA ALA A 130 -14.67 10.69 -2.64
C ALA A 130 -14.40 9.41 -1.85
N ASP A 131 -14.75 8.23 -2.38
CA ASP A 131 -14.48 6.94 -1.75
C ASP A 131 -12.99 6.66 -1.67
N ALA A 132 -12.22 7.03 -2.71
CA ALA A 132 -10.77 6.88 -2.69
C ALA A 132 -10.13 7.70 -1.57
N LYS A 133 -10.60 8.95 -1.36
CA LYS A 133 -10.17 9.78 -0.24
C LYS A 133 -10.55 9.14 1.10
N LEU A 134 -11.79 8.66 1.25
CA LEU A 134 -12.27 8.00 2.46
C LEU A 134 -11.43 6.76 2.81
N TYR A 135 -11.09 5.93 1.82
CA TYR A 135 -10.27 4.74 2.02
C TYR A 135 -8.84 5.10 2.44
N TYR A 136 -8.25 6.12 1.81
CA TYR A 136 -6.96 6.65 2.25
C TYR A 136 -7.02 7.17 3.69
N GLU A 137 -8.05 7.94 4.05
CA GLU A 137 -8.20 8.50 5.41
C GLU A 137 -8.33 7.42 6.48
N ARG A 138 -9.01 6.30 6.18
CA ARG A 138 -9.06 5.13 7.07
C ARG A 138 -7.69 4.50 7.26
N ILE A 139 -6.94 4.30 6.18
CA ILE A 139 -5.57 3.74 6.24
C ILE A 139 -4.65 4.69 7.02
N ARG A 140 -4.73 5.99 6.77
CA ARG A 140 -3.97 7.01 7.50
C ARG A 140 -4.29 7.02 8.98
N SER A 141 -5.58 7.03 9.33
CA SER A 141 -6.01 6.98 10.73
C SER A 141 -5.52 5.73 11.44
N ALA A 142 -5.55 4.57 10.78
CA ALA A 142 -5.01 3.34 11.33
C ALA A 142 -3.48 3.39 11.50
N PHE A 143 -2.77 4.02 10.56
CA PHE A 143 -1.32 4.22 10.66
C PHE A 143 -0.97 5.13 11.84
N ASP A 144 -1.59 6.30 11.92
CA ASP A 144 -1.33 7.32 12.95
C ASP A 144 -1.70 6.80 14.36
N ALA A 145 -2.75 5.98 14.46
CA ALA A 145 -3.13 5.32 15.71
C ALA A 145 -2.24 4.11 16.08
N GLY A 146 -1.31 3.71 15.21
CA GLY A 146 -0.49 2.52 15.41
C GLY A 146 -1.27 1.21 15.40
N THR A 147 -2.44 1.17 14.75
CA THR A 147 -3.32 -0.01 14.66
C THR A 147 -3.10 -0.81 13.37
N LEU A 148 -2.25 -0.34 12.45
CA LEU A 148 -1.68 -1.14 11.36
C LEU A 148 -0.64 -2.13 11.88
N LYS A 149 -1.11 -3.17 12.56
CA LYS A 149 -0.29 -4.28 13.03
C LYS A 149 -0.73 -5.56 12.35
N ALA A 150 0.25 -6.39 12.01
CA ALA A 150 -0.02 -7.71 11.49
C ALA A 150 -0.74 -8.57 12.53
N LYS A 151 -1.74 -9.35 12.08
CA LYS A 151 -2.40 -10.35 12.91
C LYS A 151 -1.62 -11.67 12.95
#